data_AF-A0A969DA78-F1
#
_entry.id   AF-A0A969DA78-F1
#
_cell.length_a   1.000
_cell.length_b   1.000
_cell.length_c   1.000
_cell.angle_alpha   90.00
_cell.angle_beta   90.00
_cell.angle_gamma   90.00
#
_symmetry.space_group_name_H-M   'P 1'
#
loop_
_entity.id
_entity.type
_entity.pdbx_description
1 polymer ?
#
loop_
_entity_poly.entity_id
_entity_poly.type
_entity_poly.pdbx_seq_one_letter_code
_entity_poly.pdbx_strand_id
1 'polypeptide(L)'
;MAEPIESVTLPPAKQPVQEGAWLQTALHEWLDEEFLAEAINQDIAQRASQVFVRQRMEGENDLDALVMAILTEMQGFDFSKSFYSEFAVANAVGDLLLASLGID
;
A
#
# COMPACT_ATOMS: atom_id res chain seq x y z
N MET A 1 -24.79 20.25 -1.91
CA MET A 1 -23.33 20.44 -1.87
C MET A 1 -22.79 19.15 -1.29
N ALA A 2 -21.92 18.44 -2.01
CA ALA A 2 -21.30 17.23 -1.45
C ALA A 2 -20.34 17.68 -0.34
N GLU A 3 -20.47 17.10 0.85
CA GLU A 3 -19.50 17.32 1.91
C GLU A 3 -18.13 16.78 1.44
N PRO A 4 -17.03 17.53 1.65
CA PRO A 4 -15.71 17.04 1.33
C PRO A 4 -15.42 15.81 2.20
N ILE A 5 -14.91 14.75 1.59
CA ILE A 5 -14.47 13.54 2.29
C ILE A 5 -13.31 13.96 3.20
N GLU A 6 -13.41 13.65 4.48
CA GLU A 6 -12.34 13.92 5.45
C GLU A 6 -11.11 13.09 5.07
N SER A 7 -9.97 13.76 4.87
CA SER A 7 -8.70 13.07 4.61
C SER A 7 -8.28 12.30 5.87
N VAL A 8 -7.90 11.04 5.68
CA VAL A 8 -7.31 10.20 6.71
C VAL A 8 -5.80 10.43 6.72
N THR A 9 -5.24 10.69 7.90
CA THR A 9 -3.80 10.88 8.08
C THR A 9 -3.25 9.85 9.05
N LEU A 10 -2.14 9.22 8.68
CA LEU A 10 -1.38 8.36 9.55
C LEU A 10 -0.66 9.20 10.62
N PRO A 11 -0.39 8.64 11.82
CA PRO A 11 0.53 9.27 12.76
C PRO A 11 1.89 9.53 12.09
N PRO A 12 2.62 10.60 12.49
CA PRO A 12 3.95 10.87 12.00
C PRO A 12 4.87 9.65 12.10
N ALA A 13 5.54 9.32 11.00
CA ALA A 13 6.39 8.15 10.91
C ALA A 13 7.49 8.19 11.98
N LYS A 14 7.58 7.15 12.80
CA LYS A 14 8.64 7.01 13.81
C LYS A 14 9.73 6.06 13.34
N GLN A 15 9.33 5.00 12.66
CA GLN A 15 10.24 3.98 12.14
C GLN A 15 9.79 3.58 10.73
N PRO A 16 9.99 4.45 9.71
CA PRO A 16 9.49 4.22 8.35
C PRO A 16 9.87 2.85 7.78
N VAL A 17 11.09 2.38 8.06
CA VAL A 17 11.59 1.08 7.60
C VAL A 17 10.84 -0.09 8.24
N GLN A 18 10.49 0.02 9.52
CA GLN A 18 9.71 -1.01 10.22
C GLN A 18 8.25 -1.01 9.74
N GLU A 19 7.66 0.19 9.57
CA GLU A 19 6.32 0.35 9.00
C GLU A 19 6.26 -0.26 7.58
N GLY A 20 7.30 -0.04 6.76
CA GLY A 20 7.41 -0.65 5.44
C GLY A 20 7.57 -2.17 5.44
N ALA A 21 8.36 -2.73 6.37
CA ALA A 21 8.50 -4.18 6.49
C ALA A 21 7.20 -4.86 6.92
N TRP A 22 6.44 -4.20 7.80
CA TRP A 22 5.08 -4.63 8.14
C TRP A 22 4.17 -4.58 6.91
N LEU A 23 4.15 -3.47 6.18
CA LEU A 23 3.30 -3.32 4.99
C LEU A 23 3.64 -4.36 3.92
N GLN A 24 4.92 -4.64 3.69
CA GLN A 24 5.36 -5.67 2.77
C GLN A 24 4.79 -7.04 3.17
N THR A 25 4.87 -7.39 4.45
CA THR A 25 4.39 -8.69 4.94
C THR A 25 2.88 -8.78 4.83
N ALA A 26 2.16 -7.77 5.31
CA ALA A 26 0.71 -7.74 5.31
C ALA A 26 0.13 -7.73 3.88
N LEU A 27 0.74 -6.98 2.96
CA LEU A 27 0.31 -6.97 1.55
C LEU A 27 0.61 -8.30 0.86
N HIS A 28 1.76 -8.92 1.14
CA HIS A 28 2.07 -10.24 0.59
C HIS A 28 1.06 -11.30 1.06
N GLU A 29 0.73 -11.30 2.36
CA GLU A 29 -0.30 -12.18 2.91
C GLU A 29 -1.66 -11.93 2.25
N TRP A 30 -2.06 -10.67 2.11
CA TRP A 30 -3.32 -10.30 1.44
C TRP A 30 -3.38 -10.81 -0.02
N LEU A 31 -2.27 -10.68 -0.77
CA LEU A 31 -2.18 -11.16 -2.16
C LEU A 31 -2.22 -12.69 -2.28
N ASP A 32 -1.81 -13.42 -1.23
CA ASP A 32 -1.81 -14.88 -1.19
C ASP A 32 -3.12 -15.46 -0.62
N GLU A 33 -3.97 -14.64 0.02
CA GLU A 33 -5.22 -15.08 0.65
C GLU A 33 -6.41 -15.15 -0.34
N GLU A 34 -6.52 -14.19 -1.25
CA GLU A 34 -7.69 -14.09 -2.14
C GLU A 34 -7.58 -14.97 -3.39
N PHE A 35 -6.36 -15.17 -3.90
CA PHE A 35 -6.07 -16.03 -5.06
C PHE A 35 -4.95 -17.04 -4.77
N LEU A 36 -4.57 -17.82 -5.79
CA LEU A 36 -3.43 -18.71 -5.68
C LEU A 36 -2.16 -17.89 -5.44
N ALA A 37 -1.35 -18.32 -4.47
CA ALA A 37 -0.06 -17.71 -4.20
C ALA A 37 0.85 -17.80 -5.43
N GLU A 38 1.28 -16.65 -5.93
CA GLU A 38 2.15 -16.52 -7.10
C GLU A 38 3.47 -15.89 -6.67
N ALA A 39 4.58 -16.34 -7.26
CA ALA A 39 5.91 -15.80 -6.93
C ALA A 39 6.02 -14.28 -7.17
N ILE A 40 5.21 -13.73 -8.08
CA ILE A 40 5.17 -12.29 -8.38
C ILE A 40 4.59 -11.45 -7.22
N ASN A 41 3.80 -12.06 -6.33
CA ASN A 41 3.20 -11.37 -5.18
C ASN A 41 4.27 -10.79 -4.26
N GLN A 42 5.38 -11.50 -4.07
CA GLN A 42 6.52 -11.02 -3.29
C GLN A 42 7.13 -9.75 -3.90
N ASP A 43 7.29 -9.72 -5.23
CA ASP A 43 7.86 -8.57 -5.93
C ASP A 43 6.92 -7.35 -5.90
N ILE A 44 5.61 -7.58 -6.01
CA ILE A 44 4.57 -6.56 -5.87
C ILE A 44 4.62 -5.93 -4.47
N ALA A 45 4.57 -6.77 -3.44
CA ALA A 45 4.59 -6.32 -2.05
C ALA A 45 5.88 -5.57 -1.70
N GLN A 46 7.01 -6.06 -2.20
CA GLN A 46 8.31 -5.39 -2.05
C GLN A 46 8.31 -4.02 -2.74
N ARG A 47 7.78 -3.89 -3.96
CA ARG A 47 7.78 -2.61 -4.67
C ARG A 47 6.87 -1.59 -3.99
N ALA A 48 5.67 -1.98 -3.60
CA ALA A 48 4.72 -1.10 -2.91
C ALA A 48 5.29 -0.58 -1.58
N SER A 49 5.89 -1.47 -0.76
CA SER A 49 6.50 -1.09 0.51
C SER A 49 7.70 -0.15 0.36
N GLN A 50 8.52 -0.30 -0.69
CA GLN A 50 9.63 0.63 -0.96
C GLN A 50 9.16 2.06 -1.23
N VAL A 51 8.08 2.22 -2.00
CA VAL A 51 7.48 3.54 -2.26
C VAL A 51 6.91 4.13 -0.99
N PHE A 52 6.17 3.33 -0.22
CA PHE A 52 5.65 3.75 1.08
C PHE A 52 6.77 4.26 1.98
N VAL A 53 7.85 3.49 2.19
CA VAL A 53 8.99 3.91 3.02
C VAL A 53 9.58 5.23 2.54
N ARG A 54 9.76 5.41 1.23
CA ARG A 54 10.27 6.67 0.66
C ARG A 54 9.39 7.85 1.04
N GLN A 55 8.08 7.73 0.83
CA GLN A 55 7.12 8.80 1.14
C GLN A 55 7.05 9.10 2.65
N ARG A 56 7.05 8.06 3.49
CA ARG A 56 7.10 8.20 4.95
C ARG A 56 8.36 8.92 5.42
N MET A 57 9.51 8.64 4.81
CA MET A 57 10.77 9.36 5.08
C MET A 57 10.76 10.81 4.59
N GLU A 58 9.99 11.11 3.54
CA GLU A 58 9.76 12.48 3.04
C GLU A 58 8.76 13.27 3.91
N GLY A 59 8.16 12.62 4.91
CA GLY A 59 7.22 13.23 5.85
C GLY A 59 5.77 13.16 5.40
N GLU A 60 5.46 12.38 4.36
CA GLU A 60 4.08 12.16 3.92
C GLU A 60 3.33 11.26 4.91
N ASN A 61 2.13 11.70 5.28
CA ASN A 61 1.25 11.01 6.21
C ASN A 61 -0.21 10.95 5.72
N ASP A 62 -0.56 11.69 4.68
CA ASP A 62 -1.87 11.64 4.06
C ASP A 62 -2.06 10.28 3.35
N LEU A 63 -3.13 9.58 3.71
CA LEU A 63 -3.40 8.23 3.20
C LEU A 63 -3.60 8.25 1.69
N ASP A 64 -4.37 9.21 1.18
CA ASP A 64 -4.67 9.33 -0.25
C ASP A 64 -3.39 9.61 -1.04
N ALA A 65 -2.51 10.48 -0.53
CA ALA A 65 -1.21 10.75 -1.12
C ALA A 65 -0.31 9.50 -1.16
N LEU A 66 -0.26 8.74 -0.07
CA LEU A 66 0.51 7.49 0.00
C LEU A 66 0.00 6.45 -1.00
N VAL A 67 -1.33 6.23 -1.05
CA VAL A 67 -1.97 5.29 -1.99
C VAL A 67 -1.76 5.73 -3.43
N MET A 68 -1.90 7.02 -3.73
CA MET A 68 -1.66 7.56 -5.07
C MET A 68 -0.19 7.41 -5.50
N ALA A 69 0.77 7.61 -4.58
CA ALA A 69 2.18 7.40 -4.88
C ALA A 69 2.47 5.94 -5.23
N ILE A 70 1.86 4.99 -4.51
CA ILE A 70 1.99 3.56 -4.79
C ILE A 70 1.34 3.19 -6.12
N LEU A 71 0.10 3.65 -6.37
CA LEU A 71 -0.58 3.44 -7.64
C LEU A 71 0.27 3.93 -8.82
N THR A 72 0.83 5.14 -8.70
CA THR A 72 1.68 5.73 -9.74
C THR A 72 2.93 4.89 -10.01
N GLU A 73 3.59 4.36 -8.97
CA GLU A 73 4.72 3.46 -9.16
C GLU A 73 4.28 2.13 -9.79
N MET A 74 3.16 1.56 -9.34
CA MET A 74 2.67 0.26 -9.80
C MET A 74 2.25 0.28 -11.28
N GLN A 75 1.87 1.43 -11.84
CA GLN A 75 1.62 1.55 -13.29
C GLN A 75 2.82 1.15 -14.16
N GLY A 76 4.05 1.21 -13.62
CA GLY A 76 5.28 0.76 -14.29
C GLY A 76 5.62 -0.72 -14.08
N PHE A 77 4.81 -1.47 -13.30
CA PHE A 77 5.06 -2.87 -12.97
C PHE A 77 4.39 -3.81 -13.98
N ASP A 78 5.05 -4.93 -14.29
CA ASP A 78 4.50 -5.96 -15.19
C ASP A 78 3.62 -6.96 -14.41
N PHE A 79 2.31 -6.74 -14.46
CA PHE A 79 1.31 -7.62 -13.85
C PHE A 79 0.89 -8.81 -14.73
N SER A 80 1.54 -9.06 -15.87
CA SER A 80 1.13 -10.15 -16.80
C SER A 80 1.13 -11.56 -16.18
N LYS A 81 1.81 -11.75 -15.05
CA LYS A 81 1.86 -12.99 -14.28
C LYS A 81 1.09 -12.93 -12.95
N SER A 82 0.35 -11.85 -12.70
CA SER A 82 -0.41 -11.61 -11.47
C SER A 82 -1.90 -11.72 -11.72
N PHE A 83 -2.64 -12.10 -10.69
CA PHE A 83 -4.11 -12.00 -10.66
C PHE A 83 -4.59 -10.57 -10.35
N TYR A 84 -3.68 -9.69 -9.93
CA TYR A 84 -3.97 -8.34 -9.49
C TYR A 84 -3.52 -7.29 -10.50
N SER A 85 -4.08 -6.09 -10.36
CA SER A 85 -3.66 -4.88 -11.07
C SER A 85 -3.05 -3.87 -10.11
N GLU A 86 -2.44 -2.82 -10.67
CA GLU A 86 -1.93 -1.67 -9.93
C GLU A 86 -2.99 -1.02 -9.02
N PHE A 87 -4.24 -0.98 -9.47
CA PHE A 87 -5.37 -0.45 -8.70
C PHE A 87 -5.75 -1.36 -7.54
N ALA A 88 -5.78 -2.68 -7.77
CA ALA A 88 -6.08 -3.64 -6.72
C ALA A 88 -5.04 -3.58 -5.60
N VAL A 89 -3.76 -3.50 -5.96
CA VAL A 89 -2.65 -3.37 -5.00
C VAL A 89 -2.75 -2.05 -4.23
N ALA A 90 -3.01 -0.93 -4.90
CA ALA A 90 -3.13 0.37 -4.25
C ALA A 90 -4.31 0.40 -3.25
N ASN A 91 -5.46 -0.16 -3.62
CA ASN A 91 -6.62 -0.27 -2.73
C ASN A 91 -6.33 -1.17 -1.53
N ALA A 92 -5.72 -2.33 -1.75
CA ALA A 92 -5.33 -3.23 -0.67
C ALA A 92 -4.39 -2.55 0.33
N VAL A 93 -3.43 -1.74 -0.15
CA VAL A 93 -2.60 -0.93 0.75
C VAL A 93 -3.44 0.07 1.54
N GLY A 94 -4.38 0.76 0.91
CA GLY A 94 -5.29 1.68 1.60
C GLY A 94 -6.05 1.00 2.73
N ASP A 95 -6.66 -0.15 2.44
CA ASP A 95 -7.42 -0.93 3.41
C ASP A 95 -6.54 -1.43 4.57
N LEU A 96 -5.34 -1.94 4.26
CA LEU A 96 -4.37 -2.38 5.28
C LEU A 96 -3.94 -1.23 6.19
N LEU A 97 -3.71 -0.04 5.63
CA LEU A 97 -3.36 1.14 6.42
C LEU A 97 -4.52 1.61 7.29
N LEU A 98 -5.75 1.62 6.78
CA LEU A 98 -6.94 1.92 7.58
C LEU A 98 -7.13 0.93 8.74
N ALA A 99 -6.99 -0.36 8.46
CA ALA A 99 -7.05 -1.41 9.47
C ALA A 99 -5.96 -1.22 10.55
N SER A 100 -4.75 -0.77 10.16
CA SER A 100 -3.67 -0.46 11.11
C SER A 100 -4.00 0.69 12.08
N LEU A 101 -4.92 1.58 11.67
CA LEU A 101 -5.44 2.68 12.49
C LEU A 101 -6.66 2.26 13.33
N GLY A 102 -7.18 1.04 13.14
CA GLY A 102 -8.42 0.56 13.77
C GLY A 102 -9.68 1.17 13.16
N ILE A 103 -9.63 1.54 11.88
CA ILE A 103 -10.76 2.06 11.11
C ILE A 103 -11.23 0.94 10.17
N ASP A 104 -12.50 0.51 10.33
CA ASP A 104 -13.21 -0.47 9.48
C ASP A 104 -14.12 0.23 8.45
#